data_AF-A0AAV3YS69-F1
#
_entry.id   AF-A0AAV3YS69-F1
#
_cell.length_a   1.000
_cell.length_b   1.000
_cell.length_c   1.000
_cell.angle_alpha   90.00
_cell.angle_beta   90.00
_cell.angle_gamma   90.00
#
_symmetry.space_group_name_H-M   'P 1'
#
loop_
_entity.id
_entity.type
_entity.pdbx_description
1 polymer ?
#
loop_
_entity_poly.entity_id
_entity_poly.type
_entity_poly.pdbx_seq_one_letter_code
_entity_poly.pdbx_strand_id
1 'polypeptide(L)'
;MDTCTKLKVFNLLLVFCAVNFFLYRFFTGEMLYSNKVMSMDHRRDEENKRTDEDTPLQLRDIQFLPGSENSDSSNNGSPSDWIGDSIRLDAKSYMASNGSAKESENRVEGSKKFDQNNMPAVTGVDKIKDGVSVETQRYGVAGVEDNAQLPMCPVTPPGLIGSLATYSEAISFEEVAQSNPGLRLGGRYSPSNCTARHRVAIVIPYRNREQHLKILLRNLHPMLMRQQLDYGIYVIDQSLPGRFNRAMLMNIGFVEALKRYDYQCAVFHDVDLIPEDDRNIYSCPEQPRHMSAAVDKFKYRLPYAGIYGGVSAVNKKQFQAINGFSNMYFGWGGEDDDMAKR
;
A
#
# COMPACT_ATOMS: atom_id res chain seq x y z
N MET A 1 56.95 -9.80 -42.61
CA MET A 1 55.65 -9.23 -43.01
C MET A 1 54.68 -9.32 -41.83
N ASP A 2 54.81 -8.46 -40.80
CA ASP A 2 54.13 -8.71 -39.51
C ASP A 2 53.49 -7.47 -38.82
N THR A 3 53.71 -6.27 -39.35
CA THR A 3 53.11 -5.03 -38.84
C THR A 3 51.68 -4.79 -39.34
N CYS A 4 51.37 -5.22 -40.58
CA CYS A 4 50.05 -5.03 -41.20
C CYS A 4 48.92 -5.76 -40.44
N THR A 5 49.20 -6.96 -39.92
CA THR A 5 48.23 -7.78 -39.19
C THR A 5 47.82 -7.12 -37.87
N LYS A 6 48.79 -6.61 -37.10
CA LYS A 6 48.55 -5.98 -35.79
C LYS A 6 47.72 -4.70 -35.92
N LEU A 7 47.98 -3.88 -36.93
CA LEU A 7 47.20 -2.66 -37.19
C LEU A 7 45.74 -2.95 -37.58
N LYS A 8 45.49 -4.02 -38.33
CA LYS A 8 44.12 -4.47 -38.67
C LYS A 8 43.35 -4.95 -37.44
N VAL A 9 43.99 -5.73 -36.56
CA VAL A 9 43.38 -6.18 -35.29
C VAL A 9 43.06 -5.00 -34.37
N PHE A 10 43.94 -4.00 -34.27
CA PHE A 10 43.71 -2.82 -33.43
C PHE A 10 42.53 -1.96 -33.91
N ASN A 11 42.42 -1.71 -35.24
CA ASN A 11 41.24 -1.02 -35.80
C ASN A 11 39.95 -1.82 -35.61
N LEU A 12 39.99 -3.15 -35.75
CA LEU A 12 38.83 -4.00 -35.54
C LEU A 12 38.36 -3.95 -34.07
N LEU A 13 39.29 -3.97 -33.11
CA LEU A 13 39.00 -3.78 -31.69
C LEU A 13 38.41 -2.39 -31.39
N LEU A 14 38.93 -1.32 -32.00
CA LEU A 14 38.35 0.02 -31.85
C LEU A 14 36.92 0.11 -32.40
N VAL A 15 36.64 -0.52 -33.55
CA VAL A 15 35.28 -0.62 -34.09
C VAL A 15 34.37 -1.41 -33.14
N PHE A 16 34.83 -2.56 -32.61
CA PHE A 16 34.04 -3.29 -31.61
C PHE A 16 33.82 -2.52 -30.31
N CYS A 17 34.79 -1.73 -29.84
CA CYS A 17 34.61 -0.85 -28.68
C CYS A 17 33.63 0.30 -28.98
N ALA A 18 33.71 0.94 -30.15
CA ALA A 18 32.78 2.00 -30.55
C ALA A 18 31.35 1.46 -30.74
N VAL A 19 31.20 0.31 -31.40
CA VAL A 19 29.90 -0.35 -31.58
C VAL A 19 29.33 -0.83 -30.24
N ASN A 20 30.14 -1.39 -29.34
CA ASN A 20 29.68 -1.69 -27.97
C ASN A 20 29.31 -0.43 -27.20
N PHE A 21 30.05 0.68 -27.31
CA PHE A 21 29.70 1.94 -26.64
C PHE A 21 28.38 2.53 -27.16
N PHE A 22 28.15 2.49 -28.47
CA PHE A 22 26.89 2.94 -29.07
C PHE A 22 25.73 2.00 -28.79
N LEU A 23 25.91 0.68 -28.85
CA LEU A 23 24.89 -0.30 -28.44
C LEU A 23 24.57 -0.17 -26.95
N TYR A 24 25.59 -0.02 -26.10
CA TYR A 24 25.40 0.23 -24.67
C TYR A 24 24.63 1.53 -24.43
N ARG A 25 24.93 2.61 -25.16
CA ARG A 25 24.13 3.86 -25.12
C ARG A 25 22.74 3.75 -25.75
N PHE A 26 22.49 2.79 -26.63
CA PHE A 26 21.16 2.53 -27.18
C PHE A 26 20.30 1.77 -26.16
N PHE A 27 20.82 0.65 -25.63
CA PHE A 27 20.15 -0.17 -24.61
C PHE A 27 20.04 0.51 -23.23
N THR A 28 20.99 1.36 -22.83
CA THR A 28 20.86 2.20 -21.62
C THR A 28 20.17 3.54 -21.88
N GLY A 29 20.01 3.96 -23.14
CA GLY A 29 19.33 5.20 -23.52
C GLY A 29 17.83 5.17 -23.23
N GLU A 30 17.19 4.02 -23.43
CA GLU A 30 15.80 3.78 -22.99
C GLU A 30 15.70 3.41 -21.49
N MET A 31 16.84 3.24 -20.81
CA MET A 31 16.91 3.12 -19.34
C MET A 31 17.22 4.45 -18.64
N LEU A 32 16.86 5.57 -19.28
CA LEU A 32 16.41 6.76 -18.54
C LEU A 32 15.17 6.37 -17.73
N TYR A 33 15.42 5.85 -16.52
CA TYR A 33 14.41 5.47 -15.55
C TYR A 33 13.43 6.64 -15.39
N SER A 34 12.19 6.46 -15.88
CA SER A 34 11.28 7.59 -16.00
C SER A 34 10.82 8.01 -14.61
N ASN A 35 11.44 9.06 -14.07
CA ASN A 35 11.00 9.74 -12.85
C ASN A 35 9.64 10.45 -13.04
N LYS A 36 9.01 10.30 -14.21
CA LYS A 36 7.64 10.72 -14.45
C LYS A 36 6.69 9.80 -13.67
N VAL A 37 6.34 10.26 -12.48
CA VAL A 37 5.15 9.79 -11.78
C VAL A 37 3.94 10.02 -12.68
N MET A 38 3.07 9.02 -12.78
CA MET A 38 1.84 9.07 -13.57
C MET A 38 0.74 9.79 -12.77
N SER A 39 -0.25 10.33 -13.45
CA SER A 39 -1.35 11.05 -12.81
C SER A 39 -2.72 10.58 -13.31
N MET A 40 -3.76 10.67 -12.47
CA MET A 40 -5.08 10.11 -12.73
C MET A 40 -6.24 11.05 -12.40
N ASP A 41 -7.15 11.21 -13.36
CA ASP A 41 -8.34 12.06 -13.32
C ASP A 41 -9.59 11.21 -13.01
N HIS A 42 -10.62 11.85 -12.43
CA HIS A 42 -11.93 11.24 -12.14
C HIS A 42 -12.99 11.58 -13.21
N ARG A 43 -12.77 12.62 -14.02
CA ARG A 43 -13.87 13.45 -14.54
C ARG A 43 -14.55 12.97 -15.83
N ARG A 44 -14.14 11.85 -16.45
CA ARG A 44 -14.54 11.49 -17.84
C ARG A 44 -15.52 10.34 -18.03
N ASP A 45 -15.90 9.62 -16.98
CA ASP A 45 -16.86 8.50 -17.09
C ASP A 45 -18.31 8.94 -17.33
N GLU A 46 -18.63 10.23 -17.15
CA GLU A 46 -19.97 10.78 -17.45
C GLU A 46 -20.16 11.18 -18.93
N GLU A 47 -19.09 11.62 -19.61
CA GLU A 47 -19.17 12.14 -20.98
C GLU A 47 -19.19 11.02 -22.04
N ASN A 48 -18.60 9.86 -21.73
CA ASN A 48 -18.47 8.71 -22.63
C ASN A 48 -19.71 7.77 -22.66
N LYS A 49 -20.87 8.18 -22.12
CA LYS A 49 -22.11 7.36 -22.07
C LYS A 49 -22.98 7.41 -23.33
N ARG A 50 -22.40 7.77 -24.48
CA ARG A 50 -23.00 7.64 -25.83
C ARG A 50 -21.90 7.25 -26.81
N THR A 51 -22.28 6.45 -27.82
CA THR A 51 -21.44 5.97 -28.96
C THR A 51 -20.22 5.13 -28.51
N ASP A 52 -20.05 3.86 -28.90
CA ASP A 52 -20.70 3.07 -29.96
C ASP A 52 -20.87 1.59 -29.60
N GLU A 53 -21.65 0.87 -30.42
CA GLU A 53 -21.63 -0.59 -30.52
C GLU A 53 -20.39 -1.04 -31.30
N ASP A 54 -19.55 -1.94 -30.77
CA ASP A 54 -18.75 -2.82 -31.63
C ASP A 54 -18.33 -4.13 -30.93
N THR A 55 -17.91 -5.11 -31.74
CA THR A 55 -17.82 -6.54 -31.40
C THR A 55 -16.44 -6.94 -30.85
N PRO A 56 -16.31 -7.90 -29.91
CA PRO A 56 -15.01 -8.25 -29.33
C PRO A 56 -14.13 -9.10 -30.27
N LEU A 57 -12.92 -8.60 -30.58
CA LEU A 57 -11.86 -9.40 -31.20
C LEU A 57 -11.17 -10.32 -30.17
N GLN A 58 -10.86 -11.55 -30.58
CA GLN A 58 -10.32 -12.58 -29.67
C GLN A 58 -8.79 -12.54 -29.57
N LEU A 59 -8.26 -12.85 -28.37
CA LEU A 59 -6.83 -13.07 -28.15
C LEU A 59 -6.33 -14.30 -28.92
N ARG A 60 -5.29 -14.12 -29.73
CA ARG A 60 -4.23 -15.13 -29.97
C ARG A 60 -2.86 -14.45 -30.11
N ASP A 61 -1.84 -15.26 -29.82
CA ASP A 61 -0.44 -15.11 -30.19
C ASP A 61 0.34 -13.89 -29.65
N ILE A 62 1.10 -14.12 -28.56
CA ILE A 62 2.57 -13.94 -28.49
C ILE A 62 3.12 -14.73 -27.30
N GLN A 63 4.33 -15.28 -27.43
CA GLN A 63 4.98 -16.17 -26.45
C GLN A 63 6.22 -15.50 -25.82
N PHE A 64 6.58 -15.87 -24.57
CA PHE A 64 7.72 -15.31 -23.83
C PHE A 64 8.52 -16.39 -23.06
N LEU A 65 9.85 -16.47 -23.28
CA LEU A 65 10.89 -17.12 -22.44
C LEU A 65 12.30 -16.60 -22.89
N PRO A 66 13.41 -16.78 -22.14
CA PRO A 66 13.60 -16.50 -20.70
C PRO A 66 15.00 -15.91 -20.30
N GLY A 67 15.12 -15.39 -19.06
CA GLY A 67 16.41 -15.20 -18.34
C GLY A 67 17.20 -13.90 -18.59
N SER A 68 18.14 -13.45 -17.74
CA SER A 68 18.51 -13.84 -16.35
C SER A 68 19.48 -12.81 -15.72
N GLU A 69 19.44 -12.62 -14.38
CA GLU A 69 20.55 -12.47 -13.37
C GLU A 69 21.89 -11.74 -13.72
N ASN A 70 22.69 -11.09 -12.85
CA ASN A 70 22.77 -10.74 -11.40
C ASN A 70 23.99 -9.75 -11.22
N SER A 71 24.45 -9.15 -10.09
CA SER A 71 24.05 -8.94 -8.67
C SER A 71 25.06 -7.97 -7.97
N ASP A 72 24.72 -7.43 -6.77
CA ASP A 72 25.64 -7.05 -5.64
C ASP A 72 26.70 -5.91 -5.76
N SER A 73 27.19 -5.23 -4.68
CA SER A 73 26.71 -5.06 -3.27
C SER A 73 27.50 -3.96 -2.47
N SER A 74 26.95 -3.52 -1.31
CA SER A 74 27.64 -2.95 -0.11
C SER A 74 28.28 -1.53 -0.19
N ASN A 75 28.49 -0.75 0.88
CA ASN A 75 27.93 -0.72 2.26
C ASN A 75 28.24 0.63 3.00
N ASN A 76 27.41 0.97 4.01
CA ASN A 76 27.66 1.77 5.26
C ASN A 76 26.56 2.81 5.57
N GLY A 77 26.10 2.87 6.84
CA GLY A 77 25.02 3.77 7.34
C GLY A 77 25.53 5.01 8.09
N SER A 78 24.73 5.76 8.86
CA SER A 78 23.30 5.66 9.24
C SER A 78 22.75 7.07 9.57
N PRO A 79 21.44 7.34 9.46
CA PRO A 79 20.65 7.57 10.70
C PRO A 79 19.20 7.06 10.61
N SER A 80 18.76 6.21 11.53
CA SER A 80 17.48 5.49 11.44
C SER A 80 16.63 5.53 12.73
N ASP A 81 16.01 6.67 13.03
CA ASP A 81 15.11 6.85 14.19
C ASP A 81 13.72 7.42 13.86
N TRP A 82 13.44 7.74 12.58
CA TRP A 82 12.16 8.36 12.15
C TRP A 82 11.17 7.42 11.45
N ILE A 83 11.49 6.12 11.39
CA ILE A 83 10.66 5.09 10.73
C ILE A 83 10.00 4.22 11.80
N GLY A 84 8.66 4.23 11.86
CA GLY A 84 7.90 3.35 12.76
C GLY A 84 8.04 1.87 12.38
N ASP A 85 8.19 1.01 13.40
CA ASP A 85 8.45 -0.44 13.35
C ASP A 85 8.46 -1.11 11.96
N SER A 86 9.64 -1.20 11.34
CA SER A 86 9.83 -2.01 10.14
C SER A 86 9.72 -3.50 10.47
N ILE A 87 8.55 -4.11 10.18
CA ILE A 87 8.35 -5.56 10.34
C ILE A 87 9.06 -6.28 9.19
N ARG A 88 10.30 -6.70 9.45
CA ARG A 88 11.11 -7.51 8.53
C ARG A 88 10.61 -8.96 8.54
N LEU A 89 9.73 -9.32 7.61
CA LEU A 89 9.21 -10.68 7.48
C LEU A 89 10.23 -11.60 6.78
N ASP A 90 10.94 -12.41 7.57
CA ASP A 90 11.77 -13.50 7.04
C ASP A 90 10.90 -14.54 6.32
N ALA A 91 11.02 -14.61 4.99
CA ALA A 91 10.23 -15.49 4.12
C ALA A 91 10.42 -17.01 4.34
N LYS A 92 11.19 -17.43 5.35
CA LYS A 92 11.45 -18.83 5.69
C LYS A 92 10.28 -19.51 6.40
N SER A 93 9.40 -18.77 7.06
CA SER A 93 8.29 -19.37 7.84
C SER A 93 7.17 -19.97 6.97
N TYR A 94 6.89 -19.40 5.79
CA TYR A 94 5.80 -19.83 4.92
C TYR A 94 6.10 -21.05 4.05
N MET A 95 7.38 -21.45 3.91
CA MET A 95 7.79 -22.60 3.10
C MET A 95 7.82 -23.93 3.88
N ALA A 96 7.56 -23.91 5.19
CA ALA A 96 7.73 -25.06 6.06
C ALA A 96 6.50 -25.98 6.19
N SER A 97 5.33 -25.59 5.67
CA SER A 97 4.04 -26.25 5.94
C SER A 97 3.52 -27.22 4.87
N ASN A 98 4.12 -27.25 3.67
CA ASN A 98 3.71 -28.12 2.56
C ASN A 98 4.94 -28.80 1.92
N GLY A 99 5.45 -29.88 2.55
CA GLY A 99 6.76 -30.40 2.13
C GLY A 99 7.24 -31.77 2.62
N SER A 100 6.39 -32.70 3.06
CA SER A 100 6.63 -34.17 2.93
C SER A 100 5.55 -35.00 3.64
N ALA A 101 4.87 -35.87 2.89
CA ALA A 101 4.12 -36.99 3.47
C ALA A 101 5.03 -38.23 3.47
N LYS A 102 5.26 -38.82 4.64
CA LYS A 102 5.70 -40.21 4.81
C LYS A 102 5.06 -40.82 6.05
N GLU A 103 4.58 -42.04 5.90
CA GLU A 103 3.96 -42.81 6.98
C GLU A 103 5.00 -43.31 7.98
N SER A 104 4.63 -43.33 9.25
CA SER A 104 5.01 -44.40 10.18
C SER A 104 3.97 -44.47 11.30
N GLU A 105 3.48 -45.67 11.59
CA GLU A 105 2.59 -45.90 12.72
C GLU A 105 3.38 -45.92 14.04
N ASN A 106 2.82 -45.36 15.13
CA ASN A 106 2.74 -46.07 16.43
C ASN A 106 1.89 -45.34 17.49
N ARG A 107 0.73 -45.94 17.78
CA ARG A 107 0.22 -46.26 19.14
C ARG A 107 0.38 -45.24 20.30
N VAL A 108 -0.66 -44.41 20.46
CA VAL A 108 -1.42 -44.12 21.71
C VAL A 108 -0.71 -44.27 23.07
N GLU A 109 -0.59 -43.15 23.81
CA GLU A 109 -1.15 -42.98 25.17
C GLU A 109 -1.12 -41.51 25.65
N GLY A 110 -1.82 -41.17 26.76
CA GLY A 110 -1.60 -39.93 27.53
C GLY A 110 -2.64 -38.79 27.39
N SER A 111 -3.79 -38.91 28.04
CA SER A 111 -4.79 -37.82 28.14
C SER A 111 -4.44 -36.74 29.17
N LYS A 112 -4.74 -35.47 28.88
CA LYS A 112 -5.33 -34.51 29.84
C LYS A 112 -5.88 -33.24 29.15
N LYS A 113 -7.19 -33.00 29.32
CA LYS A 113 -7.78 -31.66 29.22
C LYS A 113 -7.66 -30.94 30.56
N PHE A 114 -7.72 -29.62 30.56
CA PHE A 114 -8.26 -28.87 31.69
C PHE A 114 -9.01 -27.64 31.18
N ASP A 115 -10.14 -27.33 31.79
CA ASP A 115 -11.11 -26.34 31.28
C ASP A 115 -10.88 -24.94 31.87
N GLN A 116 -11.47 -23.94 31.21
CA GLN A 116 -11.58 -22.58 31.74
C GLN A 116 -12.68 -22.53 32.81
N ASN A 117 -12.44 -21.80 33.92
CA ASN A 117 -13.39 -20.98 34.70
C ASN A 117 -12.99 -20.89 36.18
N ASN A 118 -12.52 -19.72 36.63
CA ASN A 118 -13.02 -19.05 37.85
C ASN A 118 -12.35 -17.70 38.11
N MET A 119 -13.15 -16.71 38.53
CA MET A 119 -12.72 -15.53 39.27
C MET A 119 -13.38 -15.57 40.65
N PRO A 120 -12.64 -15.46 41.77
CA PRO A 120 -13.24 -15.34 43.09
C PRO A 120 -13.63 -13.87 43.36
N ALA A 121 -14.93 -13.62 43.57
CA ALA A 121 -15.38 -12.44 44.29
C ALA A 121 -15.33 -12.72 45.80
N VAL A 122 -14.86 -11.78 46.60
CA VAL A 122 -14.81 -11.91 48.07
C VAL A 122 -15.60 -10.78 48.71
N THR A 123 -16.69 -11.15 49.38
CA THR A 123 -17.49 -10.27 50.24
C THR A 123 -17.08 -10.44 51.69
N GLY A 124 -16.75 -9.34 52.38
CA GLY A 124 -16.56 -9.31 53.83
C GLY A 124 -17.18 -8.04 54.40
N VAL A 125 -18.03 -8.19 55.42
CA VAL A 125 -18.70 -7.06 56.11
C VAL A 125 -18.43 -7.20 57.59
N ASP A 126 -17.70 -6.23 58.14
CA ASP A 126 -17.53 -6.08 59.59
C ASP A 126 -17.95 -4.68 60.04
N LYS A 127 -18.50 -4.61 61.25
CA LYS A 127 -19.06 -3.39 61.84
C LYS A 127 -18.20 -2.95 63.03
N ILE A 128 -17.65 -1.75 62.95
CA ILE A 128 -17.16 -1.02 64.13
C ILE A 128 -17.92 0.31 64.18
N LYS A 129 -18.42 0.65 65.37
CA LYS A 129 -18.96 1.98 65.67
C LYS A 129 -17.82 2.84 66.20
N ASP A 130 -17.79 4.11 65.83
CA ASP A 130 -17.85 5.23 66.79
C ASP A 130 -17.99 6.56 66.03
N GLY A 131 -18.53 7.57 66.70
CA GLY A 131 -18.95 8.82 66.06
C GLY A 131 -18.07 10.01 66.44
N VAL A 132 -17.46 10.65 65.45
CA VAL A 132 -16.89 12.01 65.55
C VAL A 132 -17.31 12.80 64.31
N SER A 133 -17.98 13.94 64.51
CA SER A 133 -18.38 14.85 63.45
C SER A 133 -17.22 15.78 63.06
N VAL A 134 -16.76 15.70 61.81
CA VAL A 134 -15.77 16.63 61.24
C VAL A 134 -16.39 17.34 60.03
N GLU A 135 -16.90 18.54 60.27
CA GLU A 135 -17.48 19.40 59.24
C GLU A 135 -16.37 19.87 58.28
N THR A 136 -16.45 19.45 57.01
CA THR A 136 -15.41 19.77 56.01
C THR A 136 -16.06 20.42 54.79
N GLN A 137 -16.11 21.74 54.78
CA GLN A 137 -16.47 22.48 53.57
C GLN A 137 -15.44 22.20 52.46
N ARG A 138 -15.90 21.73 51.30
CA ARG A 138 -15.14 21.74 50.05
C ARG A 138 -16.02 22.29 48.94
N TYR A 139 -15.42 23.15 48.13
CA TYR A 139 -16.08 23.84 47.03
C TYR A 139 -16.65 22.84 46.02
N GLY A 140 -17.89 23.07 45.59
CA GLY A 140 -18.47 22.34 44.47
C GLY A 140 -17.76 22.74 43.19
N VAL A 141 -16.92 21.86 42.65
CA VAL A 141 -16.39 21.99 41.29
C VAL A 141 -17.55 21.76 40.34
N ALA A 142 -17.91 22.78 39.56
CA ALA A 142 -18.96 22.70 38.56
C ALA A 142 -18.46 22.00 37.30
N GLY A 143 -19.37 21.31 36.61
CA GLY A 143 -19.11 20.67 35.32
C GLY A 143 -18.59 19.24 35.46
N VAL A 144 -19.49 18.27 35.27
CA VAL A 144 -19.10 16.98 34.70
C VAL A 144 -18.59 17.24 33.28
N GLU A 145 -17.47 16.65 32.88
CA GLU A 145 -17.05 16.67 31.47
C GLU A 145 -18.11 15.92 30.65
N ASP A 146 -18.92 16.67 29.90
CA ASP A 146 -19.93 16.10 29.03
C ASP A 146 -19.22 15.31 27.93
N ASN A 147 -19.51 14.02 27.84
CA ASN A 147 -18.80 13.07 26.98
C ASN A 147 -19.35 13.16 25.55
N ALA A 148 -19.23 14.36 24.99
CA ALA A 148 -19.87 14.81 23.77
C ALA A 148 -19.30 14.09 22.55
N GLN A 149 -19.92 12.96 22.21
CA GLN A 149 -19.58 12.17 21.04
C GLN A 149 -19.62 13.05 19.78
N LEU A 150 -18.47 13.18 19.12
CA LEU A 150 -18.32 14.02 17.93
C LEU A 150 -19.35 13.63 16.85
N PRO A 151 -19.92 14.62 16.13
CA PRO A 151 -20.82 14.33 15.02
C PRO A 151 -20.09 13.55 13.93
N MET A 152 -20.80 12.67 13.22
CA MET A 152 -20.24 12.05 12.01
C MET A 152 -19.88 13.14 10.99
N CYS A 153 -18.72 13.02 10.35
CA CYS A 153 -18.34 13.91 9.24
C CYS A 153 -19.43 13.90 8.14
N PRO A 154 -19.61 14.96 7.34
CA PRO A 154 -20.59 14.97 6.26
C PRO A 154 -20.32 13.87 5.21
N VAL A 155 -21.32 13.55 4.39
CA VAL A 155 -21.19 12.49 3.35
C VAL A 155 -20.25 12.95 2.24
N THR A 156 -20.36 14.22 1.83
CA THR A 156 -19.37 14.91 1.00
C THR A 156 -18.53 15.81 1.91
N PRO A 157 -17.21 15.60 2.02
CA PRO A 157 -16.33 16.50 2.77
C PRO A 157 -16.40 17.94 2.22
N PRO A 158 -16.47 18.98 3.08
CA PRO A 158 -16.71 20.36 2.62
C PRO A 158 -15.43 21.08 2.18
N GLY A 159 -14.26 20.46 2.42
CA GLY A 159 -12.94 21.00 2.07
C GLY A 159 -12.36 20.46 0.76
N LEU A 160 -13.17 19.81 -0.09
CA LEU A 160 -12.73 19.34 -1.40
C LEU A 160 -12.52 20.51 -2.36
N ILE A 161 -11.49 20.40 -3.20
CA ILE A 161 -11.07 21.43 -4.16
C ILE A 161 -11.50 21.04 -5.59
N GLY A 162 -11.66 19.74 -5.87
CA GLY A 162 -11.71 19.22 -7.23
C GLY A 162 -10.30 19.08 -7.79
N SER A 163 -10.01 19.73 -8.94
CA SER A 163 -8.68 19.71 -9.57
C SER A 163 -7.56 20.12 -8.61
N LEU A 164 -6.50 19.32 -8.57
CA LEU A 164 -5.28 19.56 -7.81
C LEU A 164 -4.13 19.94 -8.72
N ALA A 165 -3.30 20.89 -8.27
CA ALA A 165 -1.96 21.05 -8.82
C ALA A 165 -1.06 19.96 -8.21
N THR A 166 -0.82 18.88 -8.96
CA THR A 166 0.02 17.77 -8.51
C THR A 166 1.50 18.16 -8.47
N TYR A 167 2.19 17.89 -7.37
CA TYR A 167 3.64 18.06 -7.28
C TYR A 167 4.36 16.93 -8.01
N SER A 168 5.30 17.27 -8.89
CA SER A 168 6.27 16.35 -9.51
C SER A 168 7.53 16.15 -8.67
N GLU A 169 7.88 17.12 -7.82
CA GLU A 169 9.17 17.15 -7.12
C GLU A 169 9.11 16.45 -5.75
N ALA A 170 10.12 15.61 -5.48
CA ALA A 170 10.33 15.01 -4.18
C ALA A 170 10.83 16.04 -3.15
N ILE A 171 10.48 15.82 -1.88
CA ILE A 171 10.99 16.53 -0.71
C ILE A 171 11.37 15.50 0.37
N SER A 172 12.04 15.91 1.44
CA SER A 172 12.34 15.02 2.57
C SER A 172 11.05 14.54 3.28
N PHE A 173 11.11 13.40 3.97
CA PHE A 173 9.93 12.90 4.70
C PHE A 173 9.59 13.82 5.89
N GLU A 174 10.60 14.48 6.41
CA GLU A 174 10.57 15.52 7.42
C GLU A 174 9.79 16.74 6.94
N GLU A 175 10.04 17.23 5.71
CA GLU A 175 9.26 18.30 5.09
C GLU A 175 7.82 17.88 4.78
N VAL A 176 7.58 16.62 4.37
CA VAL A 176 6.20 16.09 4.22
C VAL A 176 5.46 16.12 5.56
N ALA A 177 6.10 15.70 6.65
CA ALA A 177 5.51 15.70 7.99
C ALA A 177 5.24 17.14 8.49
N GLN A 178 6.22 18.05 8.36
CA GLN A 178 6.07 19.46 8.73
C GLN A 178 4.96 20.16 7.95
N SER A 179 4.78 19.81 6.66
CA SER A 179 3.71 20.35 5.81
C SER A 179 2.31 19.85 6.17
N ASN A 180 2.20 18.80 7.00
CA ASN A 180 0.94 18.14 7.35
C ASN A 180 0.81 17.97 8.88
N PRO A 181 0.65 19.06 9.66
CA PRO A 181 0.73 19.04 11.14
C PRO A 181 -0.37 18.24 11.86
N GLY A 182 -1.35 17.68 11.13
CA GLY A 182 -2.31 16.72 11.67
C GLY A 182 -1.85 15.26 11.64
N LEU A 183 -0.71 14.94 11.03
CA LEU A 183 -0.20 13.57 10.95
C LEU A 183 0.35 13.09 12.30
N ARG A 184 -0.04 11.88 12.67
CA ARG A 184 0.49 11.12 13.80
C ARG A 184 1.50 10.09 13.29
N LEU A 185 2.37 9.62 14.20
CA LEU A 185 3.38 8.59 13.94
C LEU A 185 2.80 7.38 13.18
N GLY A 186 3.56 6.85 12.22
CA GLY A 186 3.10 5.79 11.33
C GLY A 186 2.12 6.26 10.24
N GLY A 187 2.17 7.53 9.85
CA GLY A 187 1.34 8.09 8.76
C GLY A 187 -0.16 8.05 9.06
N ARG A 188 -0.55 8.17 10.34
CA ARG A 188 -1.95 8.06 10.80
C ARG A 188 -2.62 9.43 10.90
N TYR A 189 -3.81 9.57 10.31
CA TYR A 189 -4.65 10.76 10.46
C TYR A 189 -6.09 10.38 10.87
N SER A 190 -6.81 11.32 11.48
CA SER A 190 -8.27 11.33 11.62
C SER A 190 -8.68 12.79 11.84
N PRO A 191 -9.86 13.24 11.36
CA PRO A 191 -10.40 14.54 11.75
C PRO A 191 -10.56 14.65 13.27
N SER A 192 -10.40 15.87 13.79
CA SER A 192 -10.55 16.19 15.22
C SER A 192 -11.92 16.80 15.57
N ASN A 193 -12.66 17.27 14.56
CA ASN A 193 -13.94 17.95 14.71
C ASN A 193 -15.16 17.08 14.34
N CYS A 194 -14.95 15.87 13.81
CA CYS A 194 -16.00 14.94 13.45
C CYS A 194 -15.47 13.49 13.41
N THR A 195 -16.35 12.51 13.62
CA THR A 195 -16.01 11.09 13.46
C THR A 195 -16.02 10.71 11.97
N ALA A 196 -14.89 10.24 11.45
CA ALA A 196 -14.76 9.82 10.06
C ALA A 196 -15.72 8.68 9.69
N ARG A 197 -16.33 8.77 8.50
CA ARG A 197 -17.22 7.71 7.97
C ARG A 197 -16.50 6.44 7.54
N HIS A 198 -15.21 6.56 7.21
CA HIS A 198 -14.42 5.51 6.61
C HIS A 198 -13.09 5.38 7.34
N ARG A 199 -12.81 4.16 7.82
CA ARG A 199 -11.53 3.76 8.39
C ARG A 199 -10.74 3.01 7.30
N VAL A 200 -9.70 3.63 6.76
CA VAL A 200 -9.05 3.21 5.49
C VAL A 200 -7.56 2.88 5.66
N ALA A 201 -7.16 1.69 5.25
CA ALA A 201 -5.75 1.34 5.09
C ALA A 201 -5.32 1.62 3.64
N ILE A 202 -4.35 2.51 3.43
CA ILE A 202 -3.68 2.67 2.14
C ILE A 202 -2.50 1.71 2.12
N VAL A 203 -2.49 0.73 1.22
CA VAL A 203 -1.46 -0.30 1.12
C VAL A 203 -0.67 -0.09 -0.17
N ILE A 204 0.61 0.28 0.00
CA ILE A 204 1.54 0.59 -1.09
C ILE A 204 2.57 -0.54 -1.17
N PRO A 205 2.49 -1.46 -2.16
CA PRO A 205 3.55 -2.43 -2.41
C PRO A 205 4.78 -1.69 -2.93
N TYR A 206 5.94 -1.91 -2.30
CA TYR A 206 7.10 -1.04 -2.48
C TYR A 206 8.41 -1.81 -2.61
N ARG A 207 9.34 -1.26 -3.39
CA ARG A 207 10.77 -1.61 -3.39
C ARG A 207 11.57 -0.54 -4.12
N ASN A 208 12.63 -0.01 -3.51
CA ASN A 208 13.62 0.88 -4.14
C ASN A 208 13.04 2.06 -4.97
N ARG A 209 11.95 2.69 -4.50
CA ARG A 209 11.19 3.73 -5.22
C ARG A 209 11.04 5.03 -4.42
N GLU A 210 12.03 5.35 -3.57
CA GLU A 210 11.91 6.38 -2.53
C GLU A 210 11.49 7.77 -3.06
N GLN A 211 12.02 8.19 -4.21
CA GLN A 211 11.64 9.45 -4.85
C GLN A 211 10.14 9.48 -5.21
N HIS A 212 9.61 8.38 -5.78
CA HIS A 212 8.19 8.25 -6.10
C HIS A 212 7.34 8.24 -4.82
N LEU A 213 7.79 7.56 -3.77
CA LEU A 213 7.12 7.55 -2.47
C LEU A 213 7.08 8.96 -1.84
N LYS A 214 8.18 9.72 -1.89
CA LYS A 214 8.24 11.11 -1.41
C LYS A 214 7.25 12.01 -2.16
N ILE A 215 7.19 11.89 -3.49
CA ILE A 215 6.23 12.61 -4.33
C ILE A 215 4.79 12.18 -4.01
N LEU A 216 4.52 10.89 -3.89
CA LEU A 216 3.20 10.36 -3.56
C LEU A 216 2.73 10.87 -2.20
N LEU A 217 3.51 10.73 -1.13
CA LEU A 217 3.12 11.18 0.21
C LEU A 217 2.90 12.70 0.27
N ARG A 218 3.72 13.50 -0.45
CA ARG A 218 3.55 14.96 -0.59
C ARG A 218 2.19 15.34 -1.17
N ASN A 219 1.70 14.60 -2.16
CA ASN A 219 0.39 14.85 -2.78
C ASN A 219 -0.76 14.23 -1.97
N LEU A 220 -0.57 13.00 -1.48
CA LEU A 220 -1.63 12.16 -0.96
C LEU A 220 -2.07 12.56 0.46
N HIS A 221 -1.15 12.88 1.37
CA HIS A 221 -1.50 13.27 2.74
C HIS A 221 -2.49 14.45 2.82
N PRO A 222 -2.24 15.61 2.18
CA PRO A 222 -3.17 16.74 2.28
C PRO A 222 -4.49 16.44 1.56
N MET A 223 -4.51 15.58 0.54
CA MET A 223 -5.76 15.15 -0.11
C MET A 223 -6.62 14.27 0.81
N LEU A 224 -6.05 13.20 1.38
CA LEU A 224 -6.77 12.30 2.29
C LEU A 224 -7.28 13.02 3.55
N MET A 225 -6.57 14.06 3.99
CA MET A 225 -7.00 14.94 5.07
C MET A 225 -8.23 15.78 4.69
N ARG A 226 -8.25 16.38 3.47
CA ARG A 226 -9.45 17.09 2.95
C ARG A 226 -10.64 16.15 2.73
N GLN A 227 -10.39 14.88 2.42
CA GLN A 227 -11.42 13.83 2.34
C GLN A 227 -11.97 13.35 3.70
N GLN A 228 -11.49 13.90 4.82
CA GLN A 228 -11.96 13.61 6.20
C GLN A 228 -11.95 12.11 6.59
N LEU A 229 -10.95 11.37 6.11
CA LEU A 229 -10.78 9.94 6.38
C LEU A 229 -10.01 9.69 7.69
N ASP A 230 -10.34 8.62 8.42
CA ASP A 230 -9.41 8.05 9.41
C ASP A 230 -8.56 7.01 8.68
N TYR A 231 -7.30 7.34 8.43
CA TYR A 231 -6.44 6.55 7.57
C TYR A 231 -5.08 6.22 8.18
N GLY A 232 -4.45 5.19 7.61
CA GLY A 232 -3.02 4.93 7.76
C GLY A 232 -2.41 4.48 6.44
N ILE A 233 -1.13 4.83 6.22
CA ILE A 233 -0.38 4.43 5.02
C ILE A 233 0.62 3.34 5.39
N TYR A 234 0.54 2.23 4.67
CA TYR A 234 1.31 1.01 4.88
C TYR A 234 2.19 0.76 3.65
N VAL A 235 3.45 1.18 3.74
CA VAL A 235 4.47 0.92 2.72
C VAL A 235 5.05 -0.47 2.97
N ILE A 236 4.75 -1.42 2.09
CA ILE A 236 5.16 -2.82 2.25
C ILE A 236 6.40 -3.06 1.38
N ASP A 237 7.58 -2.83 1.97
CA ASP A 237 8.86 -3.02 1.30
C ASP A 237 9.19 -4.51 1.11
N GLN A 238 9.47 -4.91 -0.12
CA GLN A 238 9.95 -6.26 -0.40
C GLN A 238 11.48 -6.31 -0.35
N SER A 239 12.02 -6.95 0.68
CA SER A 239 13.45 -7.24 0.76
C SER A 239 13.97 -7.99 -0.48
N LEU A 240 15.21 -7.68 -0.88
CA LEU A 240 15.98 -8.46 -1.85
C LEU A 240 16.54 -9.74 -1.18
N PRO A 241 16.85 -10.80 -1.95
CA PRO A 241 16.75 -10.93 -3.42
C PRO A 241 15.35 -11.36 -3.90
N GLY A 242 15.16 -11.39 -5.22
CA GLY A 242 13.99 -12.00 -5.88
C GLY A 242 13.15 -11.05 -6.75
N ARG A 243 12.28 -11.62 -7.57
CA ARG A 243 11.31 -10.86 -8.38
C ARG A 243 10.30 -10.16 -7.47
N PHE A 244 9.82 -9.00 -7.91
CA PHE A 244 8.75 -8.28 -7.21
C PHE A 244 7.44 -9.06 -7.28
N ASN A 245 6.64 -9.04 -6.22
CA ASN A 245 5.33 -9.69 -6.17
C ASN A 245 4.30 -8.72 -5.56
N ARG A 246 3.76 -7.86 -6.43
CA ARG A 246 2.84 -6.77 -6.10
C ARG A 246 1.63 -7.26 -5.30
N ALA A 247 0.98 -8.31 -5.78
CA ALA A 247 -0.17 -8.95 -5.16
C ALA A 247 0.10 -9.51 -3.75
N MET A 248 1.22 -10.22 -3.55
CA MET A 248 1.58 -10.76 -2.24
C MET A 248 1.86 -9.65 -1.22
N LEU A 249 2.49 -8.55 -1.63
CA LEU A 249 2.72 -7.39 -0.77
C LEU A 249 1.42 -6.67 -0.40
N MET A 250 0.47 -6.59 -1.33
CA MET A 250 -0.89 -6.10 -1.05
C MET A 250 -1.62 -6.99 -0.02
N ASN A 251 -1.55 -8.32 -0.19
CA ASN A 251 -2.08 -9.28 0.80
C ASN A 251 -1.43 -9.13 2.19
N ILE A 252 -0.10 -9.01 2.25
CA ILE A 252 0.64 -8.77 3.49
C ILE A 252 0.19 -7.46 4.15
N GLY A 253 0.13 -6.37 3.39
CA GLY A 253 -0.26 -5.06 3.92
C GLY A 253 -1.70 -5.02 4.45
N PHE A 254 -2.63 -5.71 3.81
CA PHE A 254 -3.99 -5.87 4.34
C PHE A 254 -4.00 -6.58 5.70
N VAL A 255 -3.24 -7.67 5.84
CA VAL A 255 -3.15 -8.45 7.08
C VAL A 255 -2.45 -7.67 8.19
N GLU A 256 -1.32 -7.01 7.92
CA GLU A 256 -0.60 -6.22 8.92
C GLU A 256 -1.36 -4.96 9.35
N ALA A 257 -2.05 -4.27 8.42
CA ALA A 257 -2.88 -3.12 8.76
C ALA A 257 -4.01 -3.49 9.72
N LEU A 258 -4.68 -4.62 9.48
CA LEU A 258 -5.76 -5.11 10.36
C LEU A 258 -5.30 -5.54 11.76
N LYS A 259 -4.02 -5.88 11.96
CA LYS A 259 -3.46 -6.09 13.31
C LYS A 259 -3.26 -4.78 14.08
N ARG A 260 -3.01 -3.67 13.37
CA ARG A 260 -2.74 -2.36 13.98
C ARG A 260 -4.03 -1.57 14.26
N TYR A 261 -5.08 -1.76 13.46
CA TYR A 261 -6.35 -1.05 13.60
C TYR A 261 -7.51 -1.73 12.86
N ASP A 262 -8.75 -1.54 13.33
CA ASP A 262 -9.95 -2.13 12.70
C ASP A 262 -10.40 -1.36 11.44
N TYR A 263 -9.56 -1.38 10.41
CA TYR A 263 -9.88 -0.82 9.10
C TYR A 263 -11.09 -1.52 8.47
N GLN A 264 -11.94 -0.76 7.80
CA GLN A 264 -13.14 -1.25 7.10
C GLN A 264 -12.90 -1.36 5.58
N CYS A 265 -11.96 -0.56 5.08
CA CYS A 265 -11.63 -0.40 3.68
C CYS A 265 -10.12 -0.53 3.48
N ALA A 266 -9.70 -1.20 2.41
CA ALA A 266 -8.33 -1.18 1.94
C ALA A 266 -8.28 -0.52 0.56
N VAL A 267 -7.34 0.40 0.37
CA VAL A 267 -6.98 0.98 -0.93
C VAL A 267 -5.60 0.46 -1.29
N PHE A 268 -5.52 -0.37 -2.32
CA PHE A 268 -4.28 -0.89 -2.88
C PHE A 268 -3.77 0.09 -3.93
N HIS A 269 -2.52 0.53 -3.80
CA HIS A 269 -2.08 1.75 -4.45
C HIS A 269 -0.63 1.68 -4.93
N ASP A 270 -0.43 1.73 -6.24
CA ASP A 270 0.92 1.79 -6.80
C ASP A 270 1.64 3.10 -6.43
N VAL A 271 2.95 3.00 -6.17
CA VAL A 271 3.76 4.11 -5.63
C VAL A 271 3.94 5.27 -6.63
N ASP A 272 3.62 5.06 -7.91
CA ASP A 272 3.86 5.99 -9.01
C ASP A 272 2.60 6.52 -9.71
N LEU A 273 1.45 6.54 -9.02
CA LEU A 273 0.20 7.19 -9.46
C LEU A 273 -0.22 8.33 -8.51
N ILE A 274 -0.51 9.53 -9.03
CA ILE A 274 -1.01 10.68 -8.25
C ILE A 274 -2.46 11.00 -8.65
N PRO A 275 -3.41 11.15 -7.70
CA PRO A 275 -4.74 11.67 -7.99
C PRO A 275 -4.71 13.17 -8.36
N GLU A 276 -5.32 13.52 -9.50
CA GLU A 276 -5.47 14.91 -9.98
C GLU A 276 -6.75 15.59 -9.48
N ASP A 277 -7.67 14.86 -8.87
CA ASP A 277 -8.97 15.39 -8.43
C ASP A 277 -9.38 14.79 -7.07
N ASP A 278 -9.49 15.64 -6.04
CA ASP A 278 -9.79 15.16 -4.68
C ASP A 278 -11.23 14.70 -4.46
N ARG A 279 -12.09 14.76 -5.49
CA ARG A 279 -13.41 14.11 -5.50
C ARG A 279 -13.34 12.62 -5.81
N ASN A 280 -12.19 12.09 -6.28
CA ASN A 280 -11.92 10.66 -6.28
C ASN A 280 -11.72 10.18 -4.83
N ILE A 281 -12.81 9.87 -4.12
CA ILE A 281 -12.75 9.59 -2.67
C ILE A 281 -12.06 8.24 -2.42
N TYR A 282 -11.00 8.26 -1.60
CA TYR A 282 -10.24 7.08 -1.15
C TYR A 282 -11.01 6.33 -0.05
N SER A 283 -12.20 5.85 -0.42
CA SER A 283 -13.06 5.00 0.41
C SER A 283 -13.73 3.94 -0.45
N CYS A 284 -14.20 2.88 0.21
CA CYS A 284 -14.81 1.73 -0.43
C CYS A 284 -16.34 1.90 -0.50
N PRO A 285 -16.96 1.87 -1.69
CA PRO A 285 -18.41 1.80 -1.82
C PRO A 285 -18.91 0.35 -1.65
N GLU A 286 -20.16 0.09 -2.03
CA GLU A 286 -20.79 -1.24 -1.92
C GLU A 286 -20.18 -2.31 -2.83
N GLN A 287 -19.51 -1.90 -3.91
CA GLN A 287 -18.79 -2.75 -4.86
C GLN A 287 -17.28 -2.47 -4.82
N PRO A 288 -16.41 -3.39 -5.26
CA PRO A 288 -15.00 -3.08 -5.49
C PRO A 288 -14.85 -1.95 -6.50
N ARG A 289 -13.92 -1.01 -6.27
CA ARG A 289 -13.73 0.20 -7.07
C ARG A 289 -12.33 0.21 -7.66
N HIS A 290 -12.21 0.15 -8.99
CA HIS A 290 -11.01 0.65 -9.67
C HIS A 290 -11.02 2.19 -9.60
N MET A 291 -9.89 2.79 -9.23
CA MET A 291 -9.76 4.24 -8.97
C MET A 291 -8.90 4.97 -10.01
N SER A 292 -8.03 4.25 -10.71
CA SER A 292 -7.15 4.75 -11.78
C SER A 292 -7.76 4.59 -13.18
N ALA A 293 -9.05 4.90 -13.34
CA ALA A 293 -9.78 4.70 -14.58
C ALA A 293 -9.21 5.51 -15.77
N ALA A 294 -8.71 6.73 -15.51
CA ALA A 294 -8.19 7.64 -16.52
C ALA A 294 -6.78 8.14 -16.14
N VAL A 295 -5.74 7.42 -16.56
CA VAL A 295 -4.32 7.76 -16.30
C VAL A 295 -3.71 8.51 -17.48
N ASP A 296 -2.87 9.52 -17.22
CA ASP A 296 -2.20 10.38 -18.20
C ASP A 296 -1.39 9.58 -19.24
N LYS A 297 -0.67 8.53 -18.80
CA LYS A 297 0.09 7.58 -19.63
C LYS A 297 -0.76 6.90 -20.70
N PHE A 298 -2.04 6.67 -20.41
CA PHE A 298 -3.03 6.11 -21.33
C PHE A 298 -3.88 7.20 -22.00
N LYS A 299 -3.40 8.45 -21.99
CA LYS A 299 -4.10 9.65 -22.50
C LYS A 299 -5.47 9.86 -21.84
N TYR A 300 -5.58 9.49 -20.56
CA TYR A 300 -6.81 9.53 -19.77
C TYR A 300 -7.95 8.69 -20.40
N ARG A 301 -7.60 7.51 -20.92
CA ARG A 301 -8.55 6.49 -21.39
C ARG A 301 -8.30 5.18 -20.65
N LEU A 302 -9.38 4.48 -20.32
CA LEU A 302 -9.31 3.14 -19.74
C LEU A 302 -8.71 2.18 -20.79
N PRO A 303 -7.61 1.45 -20.52
CA PRO A 303 -6.99 0.57 -21.52
C PRO A 303 -7.88 -0.57 -22.03
N TYR A 304 -8.67 -1.16 -21.14
CA TYR A 304 -9.69 -2.18 -21.45
C TYR A 304 -10.69 -2.27 -20.28
N ALA A 305 -11.92 -2.72 -20.51
CA ALA A 305 -13.00 -2.63 -19.54
C ALA A 305 -12.78 -3.42 -18.23
N GLY A 306 -11.97 -4.49 -18.26
CA GLY A 306 -11.69 -5.34 -17.10
C GLY A 306 -10.46 -4.96 -16.26
N ILE A 307 -9.80 -3.83 -16.55
CA ILE A 307 -8.56 -3.46 -15.85
C ILE A 307 -8.80 -3.11 -14.38
N TYR A 308 -7.97 -3.67 -13.48
CA TYR A 308 -8.05 -3.46 -12.03
C TYR A 308 -6.68 -3.12 -11.40
N GLY A 309 -5.66 -2.85 -12.23
CA GLY A 309 -4.32 -2.42 -11.83
C GLY A 309 -4.28 -0.97 -11.32
N GLY A 310 -3.07 -0.46 -11.06
CA GLY A 310 -2.88 0.91 -10.59
C GLY A 310 -3.35 1.13 -9.14
N VAL A 311 -4.54 1.69 -8.98
CA VAL A 311 -5.16 1.98 -7.68
C VAL A 311 -6.58 1.40 -7.63
N SER A 312 -6.89 0.65 -6.58
CA SER A 312 -8.22 0.09 -6.34
C SER A 312 -8.61 0.07 -4.87
N ALA A 313 -9.91 0.11 -4.57
CA ALA A 313 -10.47 0.10 -3.22
C ALA A 313 -11.47 -1.05 -3.05
N VAL A 314 -11.32 -1.82 -1.98
CA VAL A 314 -12.15 -3.00 -1.67
C VAL A 314 -12.35 -3.13 -0.17
N ASN A 315 -13.59 -3.39 0.26
CA ASN A 315 -13.92 -3.44 1.67
C ASN A 315 -13.46 -4.76 2.33
N LYS A 316 -13.29 -4.74 3.65
CA LYS A 316 -12.79 -5.86 4.46
C LYS A 316 -13.52 -7.18 4.17
N LYS A 317 -14.85 -7.14 4.00
CA LYS A 317 -15.67 -8.34 3.74
C LYS A 317 -15.47 -8.87 2.32
N GLN A 318 -15.47 -7.99 1.31
CA GLN A 318 -15.20 -8.35 -0.08
C GLN A 318 -13.83 -9.03 -0.22
N PHE A 319 -12.77 -8.40 0.31
CA PHE A 319 -11.40 -8.91 0.18
C PHE A 319 -11.20 -10.27 0.89
N GLN A 320 -11.88 -10.48 2.03
CA GLN A 320 -11.90 -11.77 2.72
C GLN A 320 -12.70 -12.84 1.95
N ALA A 321 -13.80 -12.47 1.29
CA ALA A 321 -14.62 -13.40 0.51
C ALA A 321 -13.90 -13.94 -0.74
N ILE A 322 -13.12 -13.11 -1.44
CA ILE A 322 -12.32 -13.50 -2.61
C ILE A 322 -10.96 -14.12 -2.28
N ASN A 323 -10.66 -14.31 -0.99
CA ASN A 323 -9.37 -14.79 -0.48
C ASN A 323 -8.15 -13.96 -0.97
N GLY A 324 -8.32 -12.63 -1.04
CA GLY A 324 -7.29 -11.68 -1.48
C GLY A 324 -6.83 -11.85 -2.93
N PHE A 325 -5.66 -11.29 -3.25
CA PHE A 325 -4.99 -11.46 -4.55
C PHE A 325 -4.29 -12.84 -4.64
N SER A 326 -3.96 -13.28 -5.85
CA SER A 326 -3.06 -14.43 -6.04
C SER A 326 -1.61 -14.12 -5.65
N ASN A 327 -1.04 -14.93 -4.74
CA ASN A 327 0.38 -14.82 -4.36
C ASN A 327 1.35 -15.37 -5.43
N MET A 328 0.87 -15.89 -6.57
CA MET A 328 1.71 -16.62 -7.54
C MET A 328 2.42 -15.74 -8.58
N TYR A 329 2.09 -14.45 -8.66
CA TYR A 329 2.58 -13.54 -9.70
C TYR A 329 3.92 -12.88 -9.32
N PHE A 330 5.01 -13.50 -9.75
CA PHE A 330 6.39 -13.03 -9.54
C PHE A 330 6.96 -12.36 -10.80
N GLY A 331 6.81 -11.04 -10.90
CA GLY A 331 7.19 -10.24 -12.06
C GLY A 331 6.23 -9.09 -12.32
N TRP A 332 5.95 -8.81 -13.59
CA TRP A 332 4.97 -7.83 -14.05
C TRP A 332 3.80 -8.53 -14.73
N GLY A 333 2.57 -8.18 -14.33
CA GLY A 333 1.35 -8.39 -15.11
C GLY A 333 0.58 -9.67 -14.77
N GLY A 334 -0.74 -9.57 -14.92
CA GLY A 334 -1.68 -10.68 -14.78
C GLY A 334 -2.27 -10.83 -13.38
N GLU A 335 -1.73 -10.18 -12.35
CA GLU A 335 -2.23 -10.28 -10.98
C GLU A 335 -3.43 -9.39 -10.70
N ASP A 336 -3.56 -8.28 -11.44
CA ASP A 336 -4.73 -7.42 -11.49
C ASP A 336 -5.84 -8.04 -12.35
N ASP A 337 -5.46 -8.65 -13.47
CA ASP A 337 -6.30 -9.50 -14.32
C ASP A 337 -6.86 -10.72 -13.55
N ASP A 338 -6.08 -11.33 -12.66
CA ASP A 338 -6.52 -12.41 -11.75
C ASP A 338 -7.53 -11.87 -10.73
N MET A 339 -7.24 -10.72 -10.12
CA MET A 339 -8.12 -10.05 -9.16
C MET A 339 -9.48 -9.66 -9.76
N ALA A 340 -9.49 -9.15 -10.99
CA ALA A 340 -10.70 -8.73 -11.70
C ALA A 340 -11.69 -9.89 -12.02
N LYS A 341 -11.26 -11.14 -11.84
CA LYS A 341 -12.02 -12.36 -12.15
C LYS A 341 -12.54 -13.09 -10.90
N ARG A 342 -12.34 -12.52 -9.70
CA ARG A 342 -12.71 -13.12 -8.39
C ARG A 342 -13.99 -12.53 -7.79
#